data_AF-A0A6B1AZP9-F1
#
_entry.id   AF-A0A6B1AZP9-F1
#
_cell.length_a   1.000
_cell.length_b   1.000
_cell.length_c   1.000
_cell.angle_alpha   90.00
_cell.angle_beta   90.00
_cell.angle_gamma   90.00
#
_symmetry.space_group_name_H-M   'P 1'
#
loop_
_entity.id
_entity.type
_entity.pdbx_description
1 polymer ?
#
loop_
_entity_poly.entity_id
_entity_poly.type
_entity_poly.pdbx_seq_one_letter_code
_entity_poly.pdbx_strand_id
1 'polypeptide(L)' 'MHQVRVHLNQDEGVLWWAEDDSGFTGGAERLDELVDLIEEWADLEGFKDALEIRLVPALTEAPAPPSLS' A
#
# COMPACT_ATOMS: atom_id res chain seq x y z
N MET A 1 11.01 12.73 2.75
CA MET A 1 10.04 12.03 3.62
C MET A 1 9.25 11.15 2.69
N HIS A 2 9.32 9.83 2.90
CA HIS A 2 8.78 8.83 1.98
C HIS A 2 7.49 8.26 2.56
N GLN A 3 6.38 8.33 1.83
CA GLN A 3 5.07 7.95 2.36
C GLN A 3 4.49 6.78 1.58
N VAL A 4 4.09 5.73 2.31
CA VAL A 4 3.36 4.57 1.79
C VAL A 4 1.91 4.66 2.27
N ARG A 5 0.97 4.57 1.33
CA ARG A 5 -0.47 4.59 1.59
C ARG A 5 -0.97 3.16 1.65
N VAL A 6 -1.63 2.81 2.76
CA VAL A 6 -2.18 1.46 2.99
C VAL A 6 -3.71 1.53 2.95
N HIS A 7 -4.31 0.70 2.11
CA HIS A 7 -5.74 0.62 1.84
C HIS A 7 -6.27 -0.76 2.29
N LEU A 8 -7.51 -0.79 2.78
CA LEU A 8 -8.24 -2.05 2.96
C LEU A 8 -8.93 -2.39 1.62
N ASN A 9 -8.51 -3.48 0.99
CA ASN A 9 -9.14 -4.01 -0.22
C ASN A 9 -10.15 -5.10 0.18
N GLN A 10 -11.37 -5.02 -0.33
CA GLN A 10 -12.45 -5.99 -0.03
C GLN A 10 -12.82 -6.85 -1.24
N ASP A 11 -12.20 -6.64 -2.40
CA ASP A 11 -12.68 -7.15 -3.69
C ASP A 11 -11.85 -8.33 -4.26
N GLU A 12 -10.54 -8.42 -3.99
CA GLU A 12 -9.63 -9.33 -4.76
C GLU A 12 -8.80 -10.31 -3.90
N GLY A 13 -9.34 -10.84 -2.80
CA GLY A 13 -8.69 -11.90 -2.00
C GLY A 13 -7.48 -11.45 -1.16
N VAL A 14 -6.87 -10.32 -1.50
CA VAL A 14 -5.95 -9.56 -0.63
C VAL A 14 -6.79 -8.58 0.20
N LEU A 15 -6.64 -8.62 1.53
CA LEU A 15 -7.39 -7.75 2.43
C LEU A 15 -6.75 -6.37 2.58
N TRP A 16 -5.42 -6.28 2.48
CA TRP A 16 -4.68 -5.03 2.64
C TRP A 16 -3.74 -4.80 1.47
N TRP A 17 -3.76 -3.59 0.91
CA TRP A 17 -2.97 -3.18 -0.24
C TRP A 17 -2.17 -1.92 0.12
N ALA A 18 -0.95 -1.79 -0.38
CA ALA A 18 -0.10 -0.63 -0.18
C ALA A 18 0.48 -0.11 -1.49
N GLU A 19 0.54 1.22 -1.61
CA GLU A 19 1.16 1.92 -2.73
C GLU A 19 1.93 3.15 -2.27
N ASP A 20 2.94 3.56 -3.03
CA ASP A 20 3.61 4.85 -2.87
C ASP A 20 3.73 5.62 -4.19
N ASP A 21 4.31 6.81 -4.13
CA ASP A 21 4.55 7.64 -5.33
C ASP A 21 5.78 7.22 -6.17
N SER A 22 6.61 6.32 -5.66
CA SER A 22 7.85 5.80 -6.27
C SER A 22 7.69 4.44 -6.95
N GLY A 23 6.51 3.81 -6.86
CA GLY A 23 6.16 2.55 -7.51
C GLY A 23 6.15 1.32 -6.61
N PHE A 24 6.27 1.46 -5.28
CA PHE A 24 5.99 0.33 -4.39
C PHE A 24 4.53 -0.09 -4.56
N THR A 25 4.31 -1.37 -4.82
CA THR A 25 2.98 -1.98 -4.89
C THR A 25 3.06 -3.35 -4.22
N GLY A 26 2.25 -3.58 -3.20
CA GLY A 26 2.29 -4.79 -2.41
C GLY A 26 1.00 -5.04 -1.66
N GLY A 27 0.69 -6.31 -1.40
CA GLY A 27 -0.55 -6.69 -0.71
C GLY A 27 -0.38 -7.92 0.16
N ALA A 28 -1.15 -7.99 1.25
CA ALA A 28 -1.19 -9.12 2.16
C ALA A 28 -2.61 -9.37 2.71
N GLU A 29 -2.85 -10.59 3.21
CA GLU A 29 -4.11 -10.94 3.87
C GLU A 29 -4.26 -10.24 5.22
N ARG A 30 -3.15 -9.82 5.84
CA ARG A 30 -3.18 -9.14 7.13
C ARG A 30 -2.36 -7.85 7.11
N LEU A 31 -2.78 -6.89 7.92
CA LEU A 31 -2.13 -5.59 8.00
C LEU A 31 -0.70 -5.70 8.58
N ASP A 32 -0.48 -6.56 9.56
CA ASP A 32 0.84 -6.79 10.16
C ASP A 32 1.83 -7.34 9.13
N GLU A 33 1.41 -8.33 8.35
CA GLU A 33 2.23 -8.89 7.26
C GLU A 33 2.56 -7.84 6.19
N LEU A 34 1.60 -6.97 5.86
CA LEU A 34 1.83 -5.88 4.91
C LEU A 34 2.83 -4.85 5.46
N VAL A 35 2.72 -4.49 6.74
CA VAL A 35 3.66 -3.56 7.39
C VAL A 35 5.07 -4.13 7.39
N ASP A 36 5.23 -5.42 7.71
CA ASP A 36 6.53 -6.09 7.67
C ASP A 36 7.14 -6.05 6.25
N LEU A 37 6.34 -6.29 5.21
CA LEU A 37 6.78 -6.19 3.81
C LEU A 37 7.22 -4.77 3.43
N ILE A 38 6.47 -3.75 3.85
CA ILE A 38 6.81 -2.35 3.59
C ILE A 38 8.11 -1.97 4.30
N GLU A 39 8.27 -2.39 5.55
CA GLU A 39 9.49 -2.10 6.32
C GLU A 39 10.73 -2.81 5.75
N GLU A 40 10.60 -4.07 5.32
CA GLU A 40 11.68 -4.80 4.66
C GLU A 40 12.09 -4.12 3.35
N TRP A 41 11.10 -3.74 2.54
CA TRP A 41 11.35 -3.00 1.31
C TRP A 41 12.04 -1.65 1.57
N ALA A 42 11.58 -0.87 2.55
CA ALA A 42 12.18 0.41 2.89
C ALA A 42 13.60 0.28 3.46
N ASP A 43 13.91 -0.83 4.12
CA ASP A 43 15.26 -1.17 4.57
C ASP A 43 16.19 -1.45 3.39
N LEU A 44 15.73 -2.24 2.42
CA LEU A 44 16.47 -2.55 1.18
C LEU A 44 16.78 -1.29 0.36
N GLU A 45 15.84 -0.35 0.30
CA GLU A 45 16.00 0.91 -0.41
C GLU A 45 16.75 1.99 0.40
N GLY A 46 17.03 1.72 1.70
CA GLY A 46 17.85 2.59 2.54
C GLY A 46 17.16 3.85 3.07
N PHE A 47 15.82 3.87 3.13
CA PHE A 47 15.06 4.99 3.71
C PHE A 47 14.11 4.59 4.85
N LYS A 48 14.27 3.40 5.44
CA LYS A 48 13.45 2.93 6.57
C LYS A 48 13.24 3.98 7.68
N ASP A 49 14.28 4.70 8.08
CA ASP A 49 14.19 5.75 9.12
C ASP A 49 13.33 6.97 8.72
N ALA A 50 13.08 7.15 7.43
CA ALA A 50 12.31 8.25 6.86
C ALA A 50 10.97 7.79 6.24
N LEU A 51 10.60 6.52 6.48
CA LEU A 51 9.34 5.91 6.05
C LEU A 51 8.19 6.39 6.94
N GLU A 52 7.11 6.81 6.30
CA GLU A 52 5.82 7.05 6.94
C GLU A 52 4.76 6.14 6.32
N ILE A 53 4.15 5.27 7.13
CA ILE A 53 3.03 4.44 6.71
C ILE A 53 1.72 5.13 7.10
N ARG A 54 0.88 5.41 6.12
CA ARG A 54 -0.42 6.05 6.33
C ARG A 54 -1.55 5.12 5.94
N LEU A 55 -2.36 4.74 6.93
CA LEU A 55 -3.63 4.07 6.70
C LEU A 55 -4.62 5.04 6.06
N VAL A 56 -5.02 4.73 4.84
CA VAL A 56 -6.03 5.47 4.08
C VAL A 56 -7.35 4.70 4.21
N PRO A 57 -8.42 5.34 4.73
CA PRO A 57 -9.73 4.70 4.75
C PRO A 57 -10.15 4.34 3.32
N ALA A 58 -10.70 3.14 3.14
CA ALA A 58 -11.23 2.71 1.85
C ALA A 58 -12.24 3.76 1.36
N LEU A 59 -11.91 4.42 0.25
CA LEU A 59 -12.84 5.34 -0.41
C LEU A 59 -14.04 4.51 -0.85
N THR A 60 -15.23 4.87 -0.36
CA THR A 60 -16.50 4.20 -0.68
C THR A 60 -16.91 4.37 -2.15
N GLU A 61 -16.10 5.06 -2.96
CA GLU A 61 -16.17 5.07 -4.41
C GLU A 61 -14.81 4.69 -4.96
N ALA A 62 -14.70 3.45 -5.43
CA ALA A 62 -13.59 3.04 -6.29
C ALA A 62 -13.54 4.00 -7.50
N PRO A 63 -12.36 4.54 -7.86
CA PRO A 63 -12.23 5.25 -9.12
C PRO A 63 -12.64 4.30 -10.24
N ALA A 64 -13.59 4.73 -11.09
CA ALA A 64 -14.00 3.95 -12.23
C ALA A 64 -12.76 3.59 -13.07
N PRO A 65 -12.56 2.31 -13.44
CA PRO A 65 -11.42 1.92 -14.24
C PRO A 65 -11.42 2.71 -15.55
N PRO A 66 -10.23 3.08 -16.09
CA PRO A 66 -10.15 3.80 -17.35
C PRO A 66 -10.84 2.99 -18.44
N SER A 67 -11.79 3.63 -19.13
CA SER A 67 -12.48 3.02 -20.26
C SER A 67 -11.48 2.78 -21.40
N LEU A 68 -11.12 1.51 -21.62
CA LEU A 68 -10.37 1.11 -22.80
C LEU A 68 -11.32 1.12 -24.01
N SER A 69 -11.12 2.08 -24.91
CA SER A 69 -11.78 2.17 -26.23
C SER A 69 -10.97 1.46 -27.31
#